data_AF-A0A832TAJ2-F1
#
_entry.id   AF-A0A832TAJ2-F1
#
_cell.length_a   1.000
_cell.length_b   1.000
_cell.length_c   1.000
_cell.angle_alpha   90.00
_cell.angle_beta   90.00
_cell.angle_gamma   90.00
#
_symmetry.space_group_name_H-M   'P 1'
#
loop_
_entity.id
_entity.type
_entity.pdbx_description
1 polymer ?
#
loop_
_entity_poly.entity_id
_entity_poly.type
_entity_poly.pdbx_seq_one_letter_code
_entity_poly.pdbx_strand_id
1 'polypeptide(L)'
;QCTESNVVRASCFDLYKVVGLSKVREDPRAGMLYMRELGNTQIRILQIYPQGSNYTIYRNEKPDFISAPVTNVPISLYNATEDAYYFGVLEITNFQ
;
A
#
# COMPACT_ATOMS: atom_id res chain seq x y z
N GLN A 1 1.43 -2.27 -17.39
CA GLN A 1 2.57 -1.38 -17.11
C GLN A 1 2.09 -0.12 -16.39
N CYS A 2 2.58 0.16 -15.16
CA CYS A 2 2.18 1.37 -14.40
C CYS A 2 3.03 2.62 -14.70
N THR A 3 4.04 2.49 -15.54
CA THR A 3 4.88 3.60 -16.00
C THR A 3 5.07 3.46 -17.50
N GLU A 4 4.79 4.51 -18.25
CA GLU A 4 4.99 4.55 -19.70
C GLU A 4 5.77 5.82 -20.03
N SER A 5 6.91 5.68 -20.72
CA SER A 5 7.77 6.82 -21.08
C SER A 5 8.15 7.72 -19.89
N ASN A 6 8.47 7.11 -18.74
CA ASN A 6 8.74 7.76 -17.44
C ASN A 6 7.57 8.55 -16.84
N VAL A 7 6.35 8.44 -17.38
CA VAL A 7 5.14 8.99 -16.78
C VAL A 7 4.46 7.91 -15.94
N VAL A 8 4.29 8.19 -14.65
CA VAL A 8 3.57 7.30 -13.73
C VAL A 8 2.07 7.43 -13.99
N ARG A 9 1.40 6.32 -14.28
CA ARG A 9 -0.06 6.29 -14.39
C ARG A 9 -0.67 6.46 -13.00
N ALA A 10 -1.54 7.44 -12.84
CA ALA A 10 -2.23 7.69 -11.58
C ALA A 10 -3.01 6.43 -11.15
N SER A 11 -2.99 6.16 -9.84
CA SER A 11 -3.68 5.03 -9.21
C SER A 11 -3.32 3.65 -9.77
N CYS A 12 -2.14 3.49 -10.41
CA CYS A 12 -1.62 2.20 -10.85
C CYS A 12 -0.44 1.77 -9.97
N PHE A 13 -0.57 0.62 -9.32
CA PHE A 13 0.43 0.06 -8.43
C PHE A 13 0.96 -1.26 -8.98
N ASP A 14 2.27 -1.35 -9.17
CA ASP A 14 2.94 -2.58 -9.58
C ASP A 14 3.03 -3.54 -8.39
N LEU A 15 2.48 -4.74 -8.54
CA LEU A 15 2.42 -5.73 -7.46
C LEU A 15 3.81 -6.18 -6.99
N TYR A 16 4.77 -6.29 -7.89
CA TYR A 16 6.13 -6.69 -7.51
C TYR A 16 6.78 -5.63 -6.61
N LYS A 17 6.57 -4.35 -6.94
CA LYS A 17 7.04 -3.23 -6.09
C LYS A 17 6.30 -3.18 -4.75
N VAL A 18 4.98 -3.43 -4.75
CA VAL A 18 4.17 -3.52 -3.53
C VAL A 18 4.70 -4.60 -2.59
N VAL A 19 4.97 -5.80 -3.11
CA VAL A 19 5.55 -6.90 -2.34
C VAL A 19 6.95 -6.54 -1.83
N GLY A 20 7.80 -5.94 -2.66
CA GLY A 20 9.11 -5.47 -2.25
C GLY A 20 9.04 -4.48 -1.09
N LEU A 21 8.18 -3.47 -1.21
CA LEU A 21 8.00 -2.44 -0.17
C LEU A 21 7.51 -3.04 1.16
N SER A 22 6.60 -4.02 1.11
CA SER A 22 6.12 -4.71 2.32
C SER A 22 7.24 -5.40 3.12
N LYS A 23 8.34 -5.79 2.44
CA LYS A 23 9.53 -6.40 3.07
C LYS A 23 10.54 -5.36 3.56
N VAL A 24 10.65 -4.21 2.89
CA VAL A 24 11.57 -3.12 3.27
C VAL A 24 11.28 -2.56 4.67
N ARG A 25 10.07 -2.80 5.20
CA ARG A 25 9.68 -2.43 6.58
C ARG A 25 10.61 -3.00 7.66
N GLU A 26 11.36 -4.05 7.36
CA GLU A 26 12.33 -4.64 8.29
C GLU A 26 13.61 -3.80 8.45
N ASP A 27 13.89 -2.81 7.58
CA ASP A 27 15.02 -1.87 7.76
C ASP A 27 14.65 -0.75 8.76
N PRO A 28 15.34 -0.63 9.91
CA PRO A 28 15.05 0.39 10.92
C PRO A 28 15.16 1.84 10.40
N ARG A 29 16.03 2.10 9.42
CA ARG A 29 16.21 3.44 8.84
C ARG A 29 15.01 3.82 7.97
N ALA A 30 14.50 2.86 7.21
CA ALA A 30 13.27 3.04 6.44
C ALA A 30 12.09 3.27 7.39
N GLY A 31 12.02 2.53 8.50
CA GLY A 31 11.01 2.72 9.54
C GLY A 31 10.96 4.14 10.11
N MET A 32 12.11 4.72 10.48
CA MET A 32 12.17 6.10 10.98
C MET A 32 11.73 7.14 9.93
N LEU A 33 12.16 6.95 8.67
CA LEU A 33 11.77 7.84 7.58
C LEU A 33 10.25 7.83 7.37
N TYR A 34 9.65 6.64 7.26
CA TYR A 34 8.21 6.51 7.07
C TYR A 34 7.41 6.97 8.28
N MET A 35 7.90 6.76 9.50
CA MET A 35 7.25 7.26 10.72
C MET A 35 7.15 8.79 10.72
N ARG A 36 8.18 9.49 10.25
CA ARG A 36 8.15 10.96 10.18
C ARG A 36 7.07 11.48 9.24
N GLU A 37 6.88 10.81 8.10
CA GLU A 37 5.94 11.26 7.06
C GLU A 37 4.51 10.74 7.27
N LEU A 38 4.37 9.50 7.74
CA LEU A 38 3.08 8.79 7.82
C LEU A 38 2.52 8.74 9.25
N GLY A 39 3.31 9.07 10.27
CA GLY A 39 2.83 9.14 11.66
C GLY A 39 2.24 7.82 12.17
N ASN A 40 1.17 7.90 12.94
CA ASN A 40 0.48 6.73 13.50
C ASN A 40 -0.62 6.27 12.53
N THR A 41 -0.23 5.61 11.45
CA THR A 41 -1.15 5.19 10.39
C THR A 41 -0.90 3.73 10.03
N GLN A 42 -1.93 3.08 9.51
CA GLN A 42 -1.83 1.82 8.79
C GLN A 42 -2.24 2.04 7.33
N ILE A 43 -1.40 1.56 6.42
CA ILE A 43 -1.64 1.59 4.98
C ILE A 43 -1.67 0.16 4.47
N ARG A 44 -2.78 -0.22 3.84
CA ARG A 44 -2.98 -1.55 3.25
C ARG A 44 -3.42 -1.43 1.81
N ILE A 45 -2.99 -2.39 0.99
CA ILE A 45 -3.48 -2.59 -0.37
C ILE A 45 -4.22 -3.92 -0.37
N LEU A 46 -5.51 -3.89 -0.71
CA LEU A 46 -6.35 -5.08 -0.82
C LEU A 46 -6.66 -5.33 -2.29
N GLN A 47 -6.36 -6.52 -2.80
CA GLN A 47 -6.86 -6.93 -4.12
C GLN A 47 -8.28 -7.49 -3.97
N ILE A 48 -9.26 -6.75 -4.49
CA ILE A 48 -10.68 -7.10 -4.34
C ILE A 48 -11.26 -7.81 -5.57
N TYR A 49 -10.64 -7.67 -6.76
CA TYR A 49 -11.05 -8.43 -7.94
C TYR A 49 -9.91 -8.66 -8.95
N PRO A 50 -9.70 -9.90 -9.44
CA PRO A 50 -10.21 -11.13 -8.85
C PRO A 50 -9.75 -11.21 -7.38
N GLN A 51 -10.53 -11.87 -6.52
CA GLN A 51 -10.21 -11.94 -5.09
C GLN A 51 -8.77 -12.43 -4.90
N GLY A 52 -7.96 -11.66 -4.16
CA GLY A 52 -6.52 -11.88 -4.14
C GLY A 52 -5.86 -11.53 -2.83
N SER A 53 -4.58 -11.16 -2.92
CA SER A 53 -3.73 -10.91 -1.77
C SER A 53 -3.95 -9.55 -1.14
N ASN A 54 -3.64 -9.46 0.16
CA ASN A 54 -3.66 -8.23 0.94
C ASN A 54 -2.26 -7.90 1.41
N TYR A 55 -1.81 -6.68 1.16
CA TYR A 55 -0.47 -6.22 1.48
C TYR A 55 -0.53 -5.10 2.51
N THR A 56 0.13 -5.27 3.65
CA THR A 56 0.31 -4.16 4.61
C THR A 56 1.61 -3.46 4.28
N ILE A 57 1.50 -2.21 3.81
CA ILE A 57 2.64 -1.41 3.37
C ILE A 57 3.31 -0.73 4.56
N TYR A 58 2.49 -0.20 5.45
CA TYR A 58 2.93 0.51 6.64
C TYR A 58 1.96 0.21 7.78
N ARG A 59 2.50 0.02 8.98
CA ARG A 59 1.71 -0.12 10.19
C ARG A 59 2.50 0.48 11.35
N ASN A 60 1.96 1.55 11.91
CA ASN A 60 2.38 2.12 13.17
C ASN A 60 1.13 2.37 14.00
N GLU A 61 0.65 1.30 14.62
CA GLU A 61 -0.50 1.33 15.53
C GLU A 61 0.00 1.60 16.95
N LYS A 62 -0.67 2.51 17.66
CA LYS A 62 -0.45 2.66 19.10
C LYS A 62 -1.46 1.78 19.84
N PRO A 63 -1.05 1.01 20.87
CA PRO A 63 -1.89 -0.01 21.50
C PRO A 63 -3.24 0.49 22.05
N ASP A 64 -3.30 1.76 22.46
CA ASP A 64 -4.40 2.31 23.27
C ASP A 64 -5.38 3.20 22.49
N PHE A 65 -5.31 3.24 21.15
CA PHE A 65 -6.08 4.20 20.35
C PHE A 65 -7.26 3.59 19.61
N ILE A 66 -8.36 4.36 19.56
CA ILE A 66 -9.60 4.00 18.87
C ILE A 66 -9.36 4.25 17.38
N SER A 67 -9.56 3.24 16.53
CA SER A 67 -9.34 3.38 15.08
C SER A 67 -10.21 4.51 14.50
N ALA A 68 -9.59 5.46 13.81
CA ALA A 68 -10.30 6.52 13.08
C ALA A 68 -10.96 5.96 11.79
N PRO A 69 -11.80 6.76 11.09
CA PRO A 69 -12.41 6.36 9.83
C PRO A 69 -11.39 5.89 8.79
N VAL A 70 -11.68 4.76 8.14
CA VAL A 70 -10.85 4.20 7.07
C VAL A 70 -11.09 4.97 5.77
N THR A 71 -10.03 5.53 5.20
CA THR A 71 -10.08 6.12 3.86
C THR A 71 -9.77 5.05 2.82
N ASN A 72 -10.68 4.84 1.87
CA ASN A 72 -10.56 3.85 0.81
C ASN A 72 -10.36 4.54 -0.54
N VAL A 73 -9.25 4.27 -1.21
CA VAL A 73 -8.95 4.80 -2.54
C VAL A 73 -8.91 3.64 -3.54
N PRO A 74 -9.76 3.62 -4.59
CA PRO A 74 -9.71 2.58 -5.61
C PRO A 74 -8.42 2.70 -6.41
N ILE A 75 -7.77 1.56 -6.65
CA ILE A 75 -6.50 1.47 -7.36
C ILE A 75 -6.49 0.30 -8.34
N SER A 76 -5.66 0.42 -9.38
CA SER A 76 -5.33 -0.66 -10.29
C SER A 76 -4.04 -1.33 -9.82
N LEU A 77 -4.05 -2.66 -9.76
CA LEU A 77 -2.91 -3.48 -9.38
C LEU A 77 -2.38 -4.17 -10.64
N TYR A 78 -1.16 -3.84 -11.05
CA TYR A 78 -0.54 -4.45 -12.23
C TYR A 78 0.38 -5.59 -11.83
N ASN A 79 0.14 -6.78 -12.40
CA ASN A 79 1.02 -7.93 -12.30
C ASN A 79 1.92 -7.98 -13.53
N ALA A 80 3.20 -7.63 -13.37
CA ALA A 80 4.17 -7.66 -14.47
C ALA A 80 4.53 -9.08 -14.94
N THR A 81 4.36 -10.10 -14.09
CA THR A 81 4.66 -11.51 -14.43
C THR A 81 3.61 -12.09 -15.37
N GLU A 82 2.33 -11.73 -15.16
CA GLU A 82 1.19 -12.21 -15.93
C GLU A 82 0.72 -11.20 -17.00
N ASP A 83 1.34 -10.02 -17.04
CA ASP A 83 0.88 -8.86 -17.81
C ASP A 83 -0.62 -8.55 -17.63
N ALA A 84 -1.09 -8.65 -16.39
CA ALA A 84 -2.50 -8.54 -16.04
C ALA A 84 -2.77 -7.36 -15.10
N TYR A 85 -4.00 -6.86 -15.14
CA TYR A 85 -4.49 -5.86 -14.19
C TYR A 85 -5.57 -6.45 -13.29
N TYR A 86 -5.50 -6.10 -12.03
CA TYR A 86 -6.51 -6.40 -11.03
C TYR A 86 -7.03 -5.10 -10.41
N PHE A 87 -8.17 -5.20 -9.75
CA PHE A 87 -8.78 -4.10 -9.03
C PHE A 87 -8.49 -4.25 -7.54
N GLY A 88 -8.05 -3.16 -6.93
CA GLY A 88 -7.73 -3.10 -5.52
C GLY A 88 -8.23 -1.84 -4.84
N VAL A 89 -8.07 -1.83 -3.52
CA VAL A 89 -8.36 -0.68 -2.67
C VAL A 89 -7.13 -0.41 -1.81
N LEU A 90 -6.69 0.84 -1.81
CA LEU A 90 -5.75 1.37 -0.84
C LEU A 90 -6.54 1.83 0.39
N GLU A 91 -6.39 1.12 1.49
CA GLU A 91 -6.96 1.48 2.78
C GLU A 91 -5.93 2.27 3.60
N ILE A 92 -6.36 3.41 4.12
CA ILE A 92 -5.57 4.26 5.01
C ILE A 92 -6.36 4.41 6.32
N THR A 93 -5.81 3.88 7.41
CA THR A 93 -6.37 3.98 8.75
C THR A 93 -5.46 4.86 9.59
N ASN A 94 -5.96 6.00 10.08
CA ASN A 94 -5.22 6.83 11.02
C ASN A 94 -5.55 6.39 12.45
N PHE A 95 -4.55 6.36 13.32
CA PHE A 95 -4.69 6.14 14.75
C PHE A 95 -4.45 7.48 15.45
N GLN A 96 -5.51 8.06 16.00
CA GLN A 96 -5.47 9.35 16.71
C GLN A 96 -5.65 9.12 18.19
#